data_AF-A0A3E1KHS0-F1
#
_entry.id   AF-A0A3E1KHS0-F1
#
_cell.length_a   1.000
_cell.length_b   1.000
_cell.length_c   1.000
_cell.angle_alpha   90.00
_cell.angle_beta   90.00
_cell.angle_gamma   90.00
#
_symmetry.space_group_name_H-M   'P 1'
#
loop_
_entity.id
_entity.type
_entity.pdbx_description
1 polymer ?
#
loop_
_entity_poly.entity_id
_entity_poly.type
_entity_poly.pdbx_seq_one_letter_code
_entity_poly.pdbx_strand_id
1 'polypeptide(L)'
;MRSLFASLLQRLRMQRPANASGTAAGNSAAYAQPRIEVGSTLHTMADLDPVAAAAFADAFVVEIDHAIATCTLGDAGTPPAQALQQIHALKNTISLTGSQQLLKACDQLRDAASCDALGDTLAQRFIAVANAAGLLVKHYRRSLPSDDADPHA
;
A
#
# COMPACT_ATOMS: atom_id res chain seq x y z
N MET A 1 36.30 -46.32 14.30
CA MET A 1 35.39 -46.15 13.15
C MET A 1 34.79 -44.74 13.16
N ARG A 2 35.59 -43.71 12.85
CA ARG A 2 35.20 -42.28 12.90
C ARG A 2 35.60 -41.50 11.65
N SER A 3 35.71 -42.17 10.50
CA SER A 3 36.19 -41.56 9.25
C SER A 3 35.20 -41.64 8.08
N LEU A 4 33.99 -42.17 8.26
CA LEU A 4 33.02 -42.31 7.17
C LEU A 4 32.05 -41.12 7.02
N PHE A 5 31.94 -40.24 8.01
CA PHE A 5 31.03 -39.09 7.96
C PHE A 5 31.63 -37.81 7.37
N ALA A 6 32.96 -37.70 7.29
CA ALA A 6 33.62 -36.51 6.72
C ALA A 6 33.52 -36.45 5.18
N SER A 7 33.44 -37.61 4.53
CA SER A 7 33.54 -37.73 3.07
C SER A 7 32.24 -37.39 2.32
N LEU A 8 31.09 -37.31 3.01
CA LEU A 8 29.80 -36.94 2.40
C LEU A 8 29.55 -35.42 2.40
N LEU A 9 30.11 -34.68 3.35
CA LEU A 9 29.98 -33.22 3.40
C LEU A 9 30.87 -32.50 2.37
N GLN A 10 31.94 -33.15 1.88
CA GLN A 10 32.78 -32.60 0.81
C GLN A 10 32.17 -32.79 -0.60
N ARG A 11 31.28 -33.76 -0.82
CA ARG A 11 30.68 -34.00 -2.15
C ARG A 11 29.53 -33.05 -2.48
N LEU A 12 28.91 -32.41 -1.50
CA LEU A 12 27.88 -31.38 -1.73
C LEU A 12 28.46 -30.00 -2.08
N ARG A 13 29.75 -29.75 -1.83
CA ARG A 13 30.40 -28.45 -2.12
C ARG A 13 31.06 -28.35 -3.51
N MET A 14 31.09 -29.44 -4.28
CA MET A 14 31.75 -29.49 -5.59
C MET A 14 30.80 -29.65 -6.79
N GLN A 15 29.47 -29.65 -6.57
CA GLN A 15 28.50 -29.50 -7.66
C GLN A 15 28.09 -28.03 -7.81
N ARG A 16 29.05 -27.22 -8.27
CA ARG A 16 28.76 -26.02 -9.04
C ARG A 16 28.85 -26.40 -10.51
N PRO A 17 27.75 -26.55 -11.24
CA PRO A 17 27.75 -26.35 -12.67
C PRO A 17 27.67 -24.84 -12.93
N ALA A 18 28.60 -24.35 -13.76
CA ALA A 18 28.42 -23.12 -14.50
C ALA A 18 27.23 -23.27 -15.48
N ASN A 19 26.58 -22.14 -15.75
CA ASN A 19 25.52 -21.94 -16.75
C ASN A 19 24.11 -22.45 -16.39
N ALA A 20 23.38 -21.58 -15.70
CA ALA A 20 22.05 -21.22 -16.17
C ALA A 20 21.90 -19.71 -15.93
N SER A 21 21.64 -18.95 -17.00
CA SER A 21 20.89 -17.70 -16.90
C SER A 21 19.50 -18.07 -16.37
N GLY A 22 19.43 -18.32 -15.07
CA GLY A 22 18.19 -18.41 -14.33
C GLY A 22 17.72 -16.98 -14.19
N THR A 23 16.78 -16.60 -15.03
CA THR A 23 15.84 -15.52 -14.77
C THR A 23 15.44 -15.59 -13.29
N ALA A 24 16.01 -14.68 -12.50
CA ALA A 24 15.48 -14.28 -11.21
C ALA A 24 14.16 -13.52 -11.48
N ALA A 25 13.19 -14.22 -12.06
CA ALA A 25 11.83 -13.78 -12.33
C ALA A 25 10.88 -14.53 -11.38
N GLY A 26 11.27 -14.60 -10.12
CA GLY A 26 10.54 -15.31 -9.07
C GLY A 26 10.87 -14.69 -7.72
N ASN A 27 10.40 -13.44 -7.53
CA ASN A 27 10.06 -12.80 -6.25
C ASN A 27 10.14 -11.26 -6.27
N SER A 28 10.55 -10.64 -7.38
CA SER A 28 10.56 -9.16 -7.48
C SER A 28 9.18 -8.50 -7.62
N ALA A 29 8.09 -9.29 -7.66
CA ALA A 29 6.72 -8.78 -7.68
C ALA A 29 6.09 -8.66 -6.27
N ALA A 30 6.77 -9.10 -5.21
CA ALA A 30 6.17 -9.28 -3.89
C ALA A 30 6.03 -7.99 -3.05
N TYR A 31 6.73 -6.91 -3.40
CA TYR A 31 6.64 -5.61 -2.72
C TYR A 31 6.83 -4.45 -3.71
N ALA A 32 5.97 -4.35 -4.73
CA ALA A 32 5.89 -3.11 -5.48
C ALA A 32 5.43 -2.02 -4.51
N GLN A 33 6.24 -0.98 -4.31
CA GLN A 33 5.86 0.13 -3.46
C GLN A 33 4.63 0.83 -4.06
N PRO A 34 3.65 1.25 -3.24
CA PRO A 34 2.56 2.10 -3.69
C PRO A 34 3.11 3.34 -4.40
N ARG A 35 2.49 3.70 -5.51
CA ARG A 35 2.82 4.89 -6.28
C ARG A 35 1.53 5.56 -6.77
N ILE A 36 1.59 6.88 -6.93
CA ILE A 36 0.55 7.62 -7.65
C ILE A 36 0.67 7.24 -9.13
N GLU A 37 -0.40 6.69 -9.71
CA GLU A 37 -0.38 6.28 -11.12
C GLU A 37 -0.59 7.48 -12.05
N VAL A 38 0.08 7.44 -13.20
CA VAL A 38 -0.14 8.40 -14.29
C VAL A 38 -1.59 8.29 -14.77
N GLY A 39 -2.24 9.44 -14.94
CA GLY A 39 -3.67 9.52 -15.30
C GLY A 39 -4.63 9.30 -14.12
N SER A 40 -4.14 9.15 -12.88
CA SER A 40 -5.00 9.23 -11.69
C SER A 40 -5.57 10.64 -11.52
N THR A 41 -6.63 10.79 -10.72
CA THR A 41 -7.21 12.10 -10.40
C THR A 41 -6.17 13.05 -9.84
N LEU A 42 -5.41 12.60 -8.85
CA LEU A 42 -4.36 13.42 -8.22
C LEU A 42 -3.26 13.82 -9.23
N HIS A 43 -2.82 12.89 -10.08
CA HIS A 43 -1.82 13.19 -11.11
C HIS A 43 -2.34 14.19 -12.15
N THR A 44 -3.56 13.96 -12.64
CA THR A 44 -4.19 14.83 -13.64
C THR A 44 -4.41 16.24 -13.09
N MET A 45 -4.78 16.36 -11.81
CA MET A 45 -4.87 17.67 -11.16
C MET A 45 -3.50 18.34 -11.09
N ALA A 46 -2.44 17.61 -10.75
CA ALA A 46 -1.10 18.18 -10.67
C ALA A 46 -0.60 18.72 -12.03
N ASP A 47 -0.98 18.08 -13.13
CA ASP A 47 -0.63 18.56 -14.48
C ASP A 47 -1.41 19.82 -14.89
N LEU A 48 -2.62 20.01 -14.37
CA LEU A 48 -3.51 21.13 -14.73
C LEU A 48 -3.36 22.34 -13.80
N ASP A 49 -3.38 22.09 -12.49
CA ASP A 49 -3.29 23.08 -11.44
C ASP A 49 -2.53 22.48 -10.24
N PRO A 50 -1.20 22.66 -10.20
CA PRO A 50 -0.37 22.14 -9.12
C PRO A 50 -0.74 22.64 -7.72
N VAL A 51 -1.33 23.85 -7.60
CA VAL A 51 -1.74 24.44 -6.32
C VAL A 51 -3.04 23.77 -5.84
N ALA A 52 -4.01 23.59 -6.73
CA ALA A 52 -5.22 22.83 -6.42
C ALA A 52 -4.90 21.35 -6.11
N ALA A 53 -3.95 20.74 -6.81
CA ALA A 53 -3.48 19.38 -6.52
C ALA A 53 -2.85 19.27 -5.13
N ALA A 54 -2.10 20.31 -4.71
CA ALA A 54 -1.54 20.41 -3.38
C ALA A 54 -2.64 20.47 -2.31
N ALA A 55 -3.61 21.38 -2.45
CA ALA A 55 -4.75 21.48 -1.52
C ALA A 55 -5.58 20.19 -1.49
N PHE A 56 -5.78 19.55 -2.63
CA PHE A 56 -6.45 18.27 -2.72
C PHE A 56 -5.68 17.15 -2.00
N ALA A 57 -4.35 17.09 -2.14
CA ALA A 57 -3.52 16.13 -1.42
C ALA A 57 -3.57 16.35 0.09
N ASP A 58 -3.65 17.60 0.54
CA ASP A 58 -3.82 17.95 1.96
C ASP A 58 -5.22 17.50 2.46
N ALA A 59 -6.28 17.74 1.69
CA ALA A 59 -7.63 17.27 2.01
C ALA A 59 -7.74 15.73 2.02
N PHE A 60 -7.08 15.05 1.08
CA PHE A 60 -7.00 13.59 1.04
C PHE A 60 -6.40 13.04 2.33
N VAL A 61 -5.33 13.65 2.82
CA VAL A 61 -4.68 13.23 4.08
C VAL A 61 -5.64 13.37 5.26
N VAL A 62 -6.37 14.48 5.33
CA VAL A 62 -7.39 14.71 6.37
C VAL A 62 -8.47 13.63 6.31
N GLU A 63 -8.93 13.26 5.12
CA GLU A 63 -9.92 12.20 4.94
C GLU A 63 -9.38 10.82 5.38
N ILE A 64 -8.12 10.51 5.10
CA ILE A 64 -7.46 9.30 5.59
C ILE A 64 -7.37 9.30 7.12
N ASP A 65 -6.96 10.40 7.73
CA ASP A 65 -6.87 10.52 9.19
C ASP A 65 -8.26 10.38 9.83
N HIS A 66 -9.30 10.94 9.20
CA HIS A 66 -10.69 10.76 9.62
C HIS A 66 -11.17 9.30 9.52
N ALA A 67 -10.87 8.61 8.42
CA ALA A 67 -11.20 7.20 8.25
C ALA A 67 -10.52 6.30 9.30
N ILE A 68 -9.28 6.62 9.68
CA ILE A 68 -8.56 5.92 10.76
C ILE A 68 -9.24 6.20 12.11
N ALA A 69 -9.53 7.47 12.42
CA ALA A 69 -10.10 7.87 13.70
C ALA A 69 -11.52 7.33 13.94
N THR A 70 -12.26 7.05 12.87
CA THR A 70 -13.64 6.54 12.90
C THR A 70 -13.74 5.04 12.62
N CYS A 71 -12.60 4.34 12.48
CA CYS A 71 -12.57 2.92 12.21
C CYS A 71 -13.14 2.13 13.38
N THR A 72 -14.19 1.34 13.13
CA THR A 72 -14.84 0.48 14.15
C THR A 72 -14.63 -1.00 13.88
N LEU A 73 -13.81 -1.39 12.90
CA LEU A 73 -13.64 -2.79 12.47
C LEU A 73 -13.12 -3.73 13.58
N GLY A 74 -12.52 -3.19 14.64
CA GLY A 74 -12.06 -3.95 15.80
C GLY A 74 -13.12 -4.08 16.90
N ASP A 75 -14.20 -3.30 16.82
CA ASP A 75 -15.22 -3.27 17.86
C ASP A 75 -16.11 -4.50 17.77
N ALA A 76 -16.31 -5.18 18.90
CA ALA A 76 -17.15 -6.38 18.99
C ALA A 76 -18.61 -6.15 18.56
N GLY A 77 -19.06 -4.91 18.50
CA GLY A 77 -20.41 -4.52 18.09
C GLY A 77 -20.55 -4.09 16.63
N THR A 78 -19.47 -4.02 15.85
CA THR A 78 -19.54 -3.53 14.46
C THR A 78 -20.22 -4.55 13.56
N PRO A 79 -21.37 -4.22 12.95
CA PRO A 79 -22.03 -5.13 12.02
C PRO A 79 -21.18 -5.34 10.75
N PRO A 80 -21.20 -6.53 10.14
CA PRO A 80 -20.46 -6.80 8.89
C PRO A 80 -20.76 -5.80 7.77
N ALA A 81 -22.02 -5.34 7.65
CA ALA A 81 -22.41 -4.33 6.67
C ALA A 81 -21.71 -2.98 6.89
N GLN A 82 -21.54 -2.56 8.15
CA GLN A 82 -20.83 -1.33 8.51
C GLN A 82 -19.33 -1.47 8.26
N ALA A 83 -18.73 -2.63 8.56
CA ALA A 83 -17.33 -2.92 8.25
C ALA A 83 -17.06 -2.83 6.74
N LEU A 84 -17.91 -3.46 5.92
CA LEU A 84 -17.82 -3.39 4.46
C LEU A 84 -18.01 -1.96 3.94
N GLN A 85 -18.91 -1.18 4.55
CA GLN A 85 -19.11 0.22 4.18
C GLN A 85 -17.87 1.08 4.46
N GLN A 86 -17.21 0.90 5.61
CA GLN A 86 -15.96 1.61 5.93
C GLN A 86 -14.83 1.23 4.98
N ILE A 87 -14.68 -0.06 4.66
CA ILE A 87 -13.70 -0.54 3.68
C ILE A 87 -13.98 0.06 2.29
N HIS A 88 -15.25 0.14 1.89
CA HIS A 88 -15.65 0.73 0.63
C HIS A 88 -15.37 2.23 0.58
N ALA A 89 -15.67 2.97 1.66
CA ALA A 89 -15.35 4.39 1.77
C ALA A 89 -13.83 4.63 1.62
N LEU A 90 -13.00 3.86 2.34
CA LEU A 90 -11.55 3.93 2.23
C LEU A 90 -11.07 3.65 0.79
N LYS A 91 -11.62 2.62 0.14
CA LYS A 91 -11.30 2.27 -1.25
C LYS A 91 -11.61 3.42 -2.21
N ASN A 92 -12.76 4.08 -2.05
CA ASN A 92 -13.15 5.20 -2.89
C ASN A 92 -12.17 6.37 -2.77
N THR A 93 -11.78 6.72 -1.55
CA THR A 93 -10.75 7.73 -1.31
C THR A 93 -9.44 7.33 -2.00
N ILE A 94 -8.94 6.12 -1.73
CA ILE A 94 -7.68 5.60 -2.30
C ILE A 94 -7.71 5.57 -3.84
N SER A 95 -8.87 5.32 -4.46
CA SER A 95 -8.99 5.26 -5.92
C SER A 95 -8.55 6.53 -6.64
N LEU A 96 -8.61 7.69 -5.96
CA LEU A 96 -8.17 8.99 -6.47
C LEU A 96 -6.66 9.05 -6.74
N THR A 97 -5.88 8.16 -6.11
CA THR A 97 -4.44 8.01 -6.32
C THR A 97 -4.09 7.11 -7.52
N GLY A 98 -5.06 6.33 -8.01
CA GLY A 98 -4.86 5.29 -9.02
C GLY A 98 -3.97 4.11 -8.58
N SER A 99 -3.44 4.09 -7.34
CA SER A 99 -2.48 3.09 -6.90
C SER A 99 -3.07 1.67 -6.90
N GLN A 100 -2.62 0.85 -7.84
CA GLN A 100 -3.12 -0.53 -7.99
C GLN A 100 -2.74 -1.41 -6.79
N GLN A 101 -1.60 -1.15 -6.15
CA GLN A 101 -1.17 -1.90 -4.97
C GLN A 101 -2.11 -1.64 -3.78
N LEU A 102 -2.48 -0.38 -3.55
CA LEU A 102 -3.40 -0.02 -2.47
C LEU A 102 -4.83 -0.47 -2.76
N LEU A 103 -5.28 -0.34 -4.01
CA LEU A 103 -6.60 -0.85 -4.42
C LEU A 103 -6.71 -2.36 -4.23
N LYS A 104 -5.66 -3.11 -4.60
CA LYS A 104 -5.60 -4.56 -4.34
C LYS A 104 -5.62 -4.87 -2.84
N ALA A 105 -4.95 -4.07 -2.01
CA ALA A 105 -4.99 -4.24 -0.57
C ALA A 105 -6.40 -3.97 0.00
N CYS A 106 -7.13 -2.98 -0.52
CA CYS A 106 -8.53 -2.75 -0.18
C CYS A 106 -9.43 -3.94 -0.60
N ASP A 107 -9.20 -4.52 -1.78
CA ASP A 107 -9.95 -5.71 -2.21
C ASP A 107 -9.69 -6.90 -1.29
N GLN A 108 -8.43 -7.15 -0.92
CA GLN A 108 -8.08 -8.19 0.05
C GLN A 108 -8.70 -7.95 1.42
N LEU A 109 -8.80 -6.69 1.85
CA LEU A 109 -9.45 -6.30 3.09
C LEU A 109 -10.96 -6.57 3.05
N ARG A 110 -11.62 -6.23 1.94
CA ARG A 110 -13.05 -6.51 1.71
C ARG A 110 -13.32 -8.01 1.71
N ASP A 111 -12.48 -8.79 1.03
CA ASP A 111 -12.65 -10.24 0.93
C ASP A 111 -12.47 -10.88 2.32
N ALA A 112 -11.50 -10.40 3.12
CA ALA A 112 -11.32 -10.82 4.51
C ALA A 112 -12.55 -10.48 5.38
N ALA A 113 -13.10 -9.28 5.26
CA ALA A 113 -14.31 -8.88 5.98
C ALA A 113 -15.54 -9.70 5.57
N SER A 114 -15.64 -10.09 4.30
CA SER A 114 -16.72 -10.92 3.77
C SER A 114 -16.64 -12.38 4.25
N CYS A 115 -15.44 -12.87 4.55
CA CYS A 115 -15.19 -14.23 5.04
C CYS A 115 -15.13 -14.33 6.58
N ASP A 116 -15.62 -13.31 7.30
CA ASP A 116 -15.64 -13.24 8.77
C ASP A 116 -14.24 -13.38 9.41
N ALA A 117 -13.20 -12.88 8.71
CA ALA A 117 -11.86 -12.83 9.25
C ALA A 117 -11.78 -11.79 10.38
N LEU A 118 -11.78 -12.30 11.61
CA LEU A 118 -11.90 -11.68 12.92
C LEU A 118 -11.26 -10.28 13.12
N GLY A 119 -12.11 -9.33 13.56
CA GLY A 119 -11.84 -8.29 14.57
C GLY A 119 -10.54 -7.48 14.43
N ASP A 120 -9.79 -7.35 15.54
CA ASP A 120 -8.58 -6.49 15.65
C ASP A 120 -7.58 -6.65 14.50
N THR A 121 -7.45 -7.86 13.93
CA THR A 121 -6.56 -8.09 12.77
C THR A 121 -7.04 -7.36 11.53
N LEU A 122 -8.36 -7.34 11.30
CA LEU A 122 -8.98 -6.60 10.20
C LEU A 122 -8.83 -5.09 10.41
N ALA A 123 -9.03 -4.60 11.63
CA ALA A 123 -8.83 -3.20 11.98
C ALA A 123 -7.37 -2.75 11.77
N GLN A 124 -6.40 -3.56 12.21
CA GLN A 124 -4.98 -3.29 11.98
C GLN A 124 -4.64 -3.23 10.50
N ARG A 125 -5.18 -4.13 9.68
CA ARG A 125 -4.99 -4.12 8.22
C ARG A 125 -5.62 -2.89 7.57
N PHE A 126 -6.83 -2.52 7.99
CA PHE A 126 -7.48 -1.28 7.54
C PHE A 126 -6.60 -0.06 7.83
N ILE A 127 -6.14 0.08 9.07
CA ILE A 127 -5.29 1.19 9.52
C ILE A 127 -3.96 1.19 8.76
N ALA A 128 -3.36 0.02 8.50
CA ALA A 128 -2.12 -0.08 7.73
C ALA A 128 -2.30 0.38 6.28
N VAL A 129 -3.40 -0.02 5.62
CA VAL A 129 -3.72 0.41 4.26
C VAL A 129 -3.99 1.92 4.20
N ALA A 130 -4.78 2.44 5.14
CA ALA A 130 -5.07 3.87 5.24
C ALA A 130 -3.78 4.69 5.46
N ASN A 131 -2.92 4.28 6.41
CA ASN A 131 -1.64 4.93 6.64
C ASN A 131 -0.72 4.87 5.42
N ALA A 132 -0.65 3.74 4.71
CA ALA A 132 0.15 3.62 3.49
C ALA A 132 -0.34 4.59 2.41
N ALA A 133 -1.65 4.76 2.25
CA ALA A 133 -2.23 5.75 1.33
C ALA A 133 -1.92 7.19 1.76
N GLY A 134 -2.09 7.52 3.04
CA GLY A 134 -1.76 8.83 3.58
C GLY A 134 -0.27 9.17 3.42
N LEU A 135 0.63 8.23 3.67
CA LEU A 135 2.07 8.41 3.48
C LEU A 135 2.44 8.60 2.01
N LEU A 136 1.82 7.84 1.11
CA LEU A 136 2.02 7.98 -0.33
C LEU A 136 1.65 9.40 -0.79
N VAL A 137 0.47 9.90 -0.39
CA VAL A 137 0.02 11.23 -0.77
C VAL A 137 0.83 12.33 -0.08
N LYS A 138 1.20 12.18 1.19
CA LYS A 138 2.14 13.10 1.88
C LYS A 138 3.48 13.20 1.16
N HIS A 139 4.01 12.08 0.65
CA HIS A 139 5.25 12.09 -0.12
C HIS A 139 5.07 12.80 -1.46
N TYR A 140 3.96 12.53 -2.16
CA TYR A 140 3.64 13.19 -3.42
C TYR A 140 3.42 14.70 -3.25
N ARG A 141 2.71 15.13 -2.19
CA ARG A 141 2.48 16.54 -1.85
C ARG A 141 3.76 17.37 -1.74
N ARG A 142 4.85 16.77 -1.26
CA ARG A 142 6.17 17.42 -1.15
C ARG A 142 6.85 17.66 -2.51
N SER A 143 6.42 16.96 -3.55
CA SER A 143 6.88 17.19 -4.92
C SER A 143 6.08 18.26 -5.66
N LEU A 144 4.92 18.67 -5.12
CA LEU A 144 4.09 19.74 -5.65
C LEU A 144 4.59 21.10 -5.13
N PRO A 145 4.44 22.18 -5.90
CA PRO A 145 4.78 23.51 -5.45
C PRO A 145 3.98 23.90 -4.20
N SER A 146 4.63 24.68 -3.33
CA SER A 146 3.96 25.37 -2.24
C SER A 146 3.47 26.72 -2.74
N ASP A 147 2.31 27.17 -2.27
CA ASP A 147 1.74 28.49 -2.56
C ASP A 147 2.66 29.65 -2.11
N ASP A 148 3.66 29.37 -1.25
CA ASP A 148 4.71 30.30 -0.81
C ASP A 148 5.77 30.64 -1.88
N ALA A 149 5.58 30.24 -3.15
CA ALA A 149 6.43 30.72 -4.24
C ALA A 149 6.08 32.18 -4.55
N ASP A 150 6.63 33.08 -3.73
CA ASP A 150 6.61 34.53 -3.89
C ASP A 150 6.90 34.90 -5.37
N PRO A 151 5.98 35.55 -6.10
CA PRO A 151 6.19 35.91 -7.51
C PRO A 151 7.17 37.08 -7.71
N HIS A 152 7.91 37.47 -6.67
CA HIS A 152 8.78 38.65 -6.63
C HIS A 152 10.16 38.36 -6.01
N ALA A 153 10.86 37.33 -6.49
CA ALA A 153 12.29 37.12 -6.24
C ALA A 153 13.13 37.48 -7.48
#